data_AF-A0AA91IYN9-F1
#
_entry.id   AF-A0AA91IYN9-F1
#
_cell.length_a   1.000
_cell.length_b   1.000
_cell.length_c   1.000
_cell.angle_alpha   90.00
_cell.angle_beta   90.00
_cell.angle_gamma   90.00
#
_symmetry.space_group_name_H-M   'P 1'
#
loop_
_entity.id
_entity.type
_entity.pdbx_description
1 polymer ?
#
loop_
_entity_poly.entity_id
_entity_poly.type
_entity_poly.pdbx_seq_one_letter_code
_entity_poly.pdbx_strand_id
1 'polypeptide(L)' 'MTTLIQPDPNTLRVSYHPRRTDGDAISIQCDDPAHGRIIIAFTPELADRLATLLATATTSPRIGAAADQLRAAQRECR' A
#
# COMPACT_ATOMS: atom_id res chain seq x y z
N MET A 1 14.52 9.46 8.43
CA MET A 1 13.36 10.10 7.77
C MET A 1 12.81 9.07 6.80
N THR A 2 11.59 8.56 7.01
CA THR A 2 11.02 7.50 6.18
C THR A 2 10.30 8.15 5.01
N THR A 3 10.81 7.99 3.79
CA THR A 3 10.14 8.48 2.58
C THR A 3 9.01 7.52 2.22
N LEU A 4 7.80 8.04 2.06
CA LEU A 4 6.67 7.25 1.55
C LEU A 4 6.86 7.02 0.05
N ILE A 5 6.64 5.78 -0.40
CA ILE A 5 6.55 5.49 -1.83
C ILE A 5 5.31 6.17 -2.42
N GLN A 6 5.44 6.68 -3.64
CA GLN A 6 4.41 7.31 -4.45
C GLN A 6 4.34 6.56 -5.79
N PRO A 7 3.76 5.35 -5.80
CA PRO A 7 3.74 4.51 -7.00
C PRO A 7 2.95 5.16 -8.14
N ASP A 8 3.47 5.11 -9.37
CA ASP A 8 2.74 5.55 -10.56
C ASP A 8 1.49 4.67 -10.75
N PRO A 9 0.27 5.24 -10.65
CA PRO A 9 -0.97 4.48 -10.78
C PRO A 9 -1.08 3.71 -12.11
N ASN A 10 -0.45 4.19 -13.18
CA ASN A 10 -0.50 3.55 -14.50
C ASN A 10 0.39 2.31 -14.62
N THR A 11 1.33 2.15 -13.68
CA THR A 11 2.26 1.01 -13.65
C THR A 11 1.87 -0.04 -12.62
N LEU A 12 0.87 0.26 -11.77
CA LEU A 12 0.41 -0.63 -10.72
C LEU A 12 -0.20 -1.91 -11.31
N ARG A 13 0.38 -3.06 -10.97
CA ARG A 13 -0.10 -4.39 -11.38
C ARG A 13 -0.22 -5.29 -10.16
N VAL A 14 -1.34 -6.00 -10.10
CA VAL A 14 -1.58 -7.07 -9.12
C VAL A 14 -1.65 -8.39 -9.87
N SER A 15 -0.91 -9.39 -9.41
CA SER A 15 -0.84 -10.70 -10.07
C SER A 15 -0.96 -11.83 -9.05
N TYR A 16 -1.63 -12.92 -9.45
CA TYR A 16 -1.67 -14.19 -8.73
C TYR A 16 -0.68 -15.16 -9.39
N HIS A 17 0.18 -15.78 -8.58
CA HIS A 17 1.23 -16.70 -9.01
C HIS A 17 0.97 -18.07 -8.39
N PRO A 18 0.30 -19.00 -9.12
CA PRO A 18 0.08 -20.33 -8.60
C PRO A 18 1.41 -21.11 -8.57
N ARG A 19 1.75 -21.73 -7.44
CA ARG A 19 2.95 -22.56 -7.31
C ARG A 19 2.71 -23.80 -6.46
N ARG A 20 2.94 -24.95 -7.07
CA ARG A 20 2.70 -26.25 -6.46
C ARG A 20 3.65 -26.59 -5.29
N THR A 21 4.87 -26.07 -5.29
CA THR A 21 5.90 -26.41 -4.29
C THR A 21 5.97 -25.44 -3.13
N ASP A 22 5.81 -24.15 -3.41
CA ASP A 22 6.11 -23.07 -2.45
C ASP A 22 4.82 -22.43 -1.88
N GLY A 23 3.65 -22.89 -2.36
CA GLY A 23 2.37 -22.23 -2.13
C GLY A 23 2.17 -21.06 -3.09
N ASP A 24 0.90 -20.71 -3.29
CA ASP A 24 0.54 -19.61 -4.17
C ASP A 24 1.03 -18.27 -3.61
N ALA A 25 1.26 -17.29 -4.49
CA ALA A 25 1.70 -15.96 -4.10
C ALA A 25 0.93 -14.87 -4.82
N ILE A 26 0.70 -13.75 -4.14
CA ILE A 26 0.17 -12.52 -4.73
C ILE A 26 1.30 -11.51 -4.82
N SER A 27 1.45 -10.82 -5.95
CA SER A 27 2.42 -9.73 -6.06
C SER A 27 1.75 -8.41 -6.41
N ILE A 28 2.27 -7.33 -5.85
CA ILE A 28 2.04 -5.95 -6.30
C ILE A 28 3.33 -5.46 -6.94
N GLN A 29 3.23 -4.90 -8.14
CA GLN A 29 4.32 -4.28 -8.87
C GLN A 29 3.94 -2.85 -9.25
N CYS A 30 4.88 -1.91 -9.13
CA CYS A 30 4.73 -0.54 -9.60
C CYS A 30 6.11 0.09 -9.82
N ASP A 31 6.14 1.18 -10.57
CA ASP A 31 7.32 2.03 -10.68
C ASP A 31 7.11 3.29 -9.80
N ASP A 32 8.16 3.70 -9.09
CA ASP A 32 8.21 4.90 -8.25
C ASP A 32 9.35 5.82 -8.75
N PRO A 33 9.13 7.14 -8.92
CA PRO A 33 10.16 8.04 -9.47
C PRO A 33 11.45 8.13 -8.63
N ALA A 34 11.36 7.93 -7.31
CA ALA A 34 12.50 8.03 -6.41
C ALA A 34 13.19 6.67 -6.17
N HIS A 35 12.47 5.56 -6.33
CA HIS A 35 12.95 4.23 -5.95
C HIS A 35 13.05 3.23 -7.12
N GLY A 36 12.54 3.59 -8.31
CA GLY A 36 12.48 2.70 -9.46
C GLY A 36 11.38 1.64 -9.34
N ARG A 37 11.58 0.47 -9.94
CA ARG A 37 10.59 -0.62 -9.91
C ARG A 37 10.55 -1.29 -8.54
N ILE A 38 9.36 -1.38 -7.97
CA ILE A 38 9.07 -2.04 -6.70
C ILE A 38 8.22 -3.28 -6.99
N ILE A 39 8.59 -4.40 -6.37
CA ILE A 39 7.81 -5.65 -6.39
C ILE A 39 7.71 -6.17 -4.96
N ILE A 40 6.49 -6.39 -4.51
CA ILE A 40 6.22 -6.94 -3.18
C ILE A 40 5.36 -8.19 -3.37
N ALA A 41 5.80 -9.31 -2.79
CA ALA A 41 5.07 -10.57 -2.81
C ALA A 41 4.53 -10.91 -1.42
N PHE A 42 3.35 -11.51 -1.40
CA PHE A 42 2.62 -11.90 -0.20
C PHE A 42 2.07 -13.32 -0.36
N THR A 43 1.81 -14.01 0.74
CA THR A 43 0.91 -15.16 0.71
C THR A 43 -0.54 -14.68 0.48
N PRO A 44 -1.45 -15.54 -0.01
CA PRO A 44 -2.84 -15.16 -0.24
C PRO A 44 -3.54 -14.65 1.03
N GLU A 45 -3.27 -15.27 2.19
CA GLU A 45 -3.86 -14.88 3.48
C GLU A 45 -3.40 -13.49 3.92
N LEU A 46 -2.11 -13.18 3.71
CA LEU A 46 -1.58 -11.87 4.03
C LEU A 46 -2.12 -10.81 3.07
N ALA A 47 -2.26 -11.13 1.78
CA ALA A 47 -2.84 -10.23 0.78
C ALA A 47 -4.30 -9.89 1.11
N ASP A 48 -5.11 -10.88 1.49
CA ASP A 48 -6.52 -10.69 1.88
C ASP A 48 -6.65 -9.81 3.14
N ARG A 49 -5.82 -10.08 4.14
CA ARG A 49 -5.78 -9.26 5.36
C ARG A 49 -5.35 -7.83 5.06
N LEU A 50 -4.34 -7.62 4.20
CA LEU A 50 -3.91 -6.28 3.80
C LEU A 50 -5.01 -5.55 3.03
N ALA A 51 -5.72 -6.23 2.12
CA ALA A 51 -6.84 -5.63 1.39
C ALA A 51 -7.93 -5.12 2.35
N THR A 52 -8.27 -5.92 3.37
CA THR A 52 -9.23 -5.53 4.41
C THR A 52 -8.76 -4.33 5.22
N LEU A 53 -7.48 -4.31 5.63
CA LEU A 53 -6.89 -3.20 6.38
C LEU A 53 -6.86 -1.91 5.55
N LEU A 54 -6.50 -1.98 4.27
CA LEU A 54 -6.48 -0.84 3.36
C LEU A 54 -7.90 -0.29 3.13
N ALA A 55 -8.89 -1.16 2.89
CA ALA A 55 -10.29 -0.76 2.78
C ALA A 55 -10.78 -0.05 4.05
N THR A 56 -10.45 -0.61 5.23
CA THR A 56 -10.76 -0.01 6.53
C THR A 56 -10.08 1.36 6.69
N ALA A 57 -8.82 1.49 6.28
CA ALA A 57 -8.08 2.75 6.37
C ALA A 57 -8.73 3.88 5.58
N THR A 58 -9.32 3.57 4.42
CA THR A 58 -9.99 4.57 3.56
C THR A 58 -11.39 4.97 4.02
N THR A 59 -12.04 4.16 4.86
CA THR A 59 -13.45 4.35 5.25
C THR A 59 -13.64 4.61 6.74
N SER A 60 -12.61 4.44 7.57
CA SER A 60 -12.70 4.62 9.02
C SER A 60 -12.75 6.09 9.44
N PRO A 61 -13.80 6.54 10.15
CA PRO A 61 -13.89 7.92 10.67
C PRO A 61 -12.74 8.27 11.62
N ARG A 62 -12.26 7.28 12.40
CA ARG A 62 -11.14 7.48 13.34
C ARG A 62 -9.83 7.76 12.61
N ILE A 63 -9.58 7.05 11.50
CA ILE A 63 -8.38 7.27 10.68
C ILE A 63 -8.48 8.60 9.95
N GLY A 64 -9.66 8.95 9.44
CA GLY A 64 -9.94 10.27 8.85
C GLY A 64 -9.65 11.41 9.82
N ALA A 65 -10.18 11.34 11.05
CA ALA A 65 -9.95 12.36 12.08
C ALA A 65 -8.45 12.53 12.42
N ALA A 66 -7.71 11.42 12.53
CA ALA A 66 -6.27 11.47 12.76
C ALA A 66 -5.51 12.11 11.59
N ALA A 67 -5.90 11.80 10.35
CA ALA A 67 -5.32 12.43 9.15
C ALA A 67 -5.61 13.94 9.10
N ASP A 68 -6.80 14.38 9.51
CA ASP A 68 -7.15 15.80 9.56
C ASP A 68 -6.36 16.57 10.62
N GLN A 69 -6.12 15.96 11.79
CA GLN A 69 -5.23 16.53 12.81
C GLN A 69 -3.80 16.71 12.29
N LEU A 70 -3.28 15.72 11.56
CA LEU A 70 -1.95 15.83 10.94
C LEU A 70 -1.91 16.95 9.89
N ARG A 71 -2.95 17.09 9.06
CA ARG A 71 -3.05 18.19 8.08
C ARG A 71 -3.11 19.56 8.76
N ALA A 72 -3.82 19.67 9.88
CA ALA A 72 -3.90 20.91 10.66
C ALA A 72 -2.52 21.29 11.23
N ALA A 73 -1.83 20.35 11.88
CA ALA A 73 -0.49 20.57 12.41
C ALA A 73 0.53 20.97 11.32
N GLN A 74 0.42 20.39 10.11
CA GLN A 74 1.28 20.76 8.98
C GLN A 74 1.03 22.19 8.46
N ARG A 75 -0.19 22.73 8.60
CA ARG A 75 -0.49 24.12 8.22
C ARG A 75 0.07 25.11 9.22
N GLU A 76 0.07 24.77 10.51
CA GLU A 76 0.58 25.65 11.58
C GLU A 76 2.11 25.74 11.59
N CYS A 77 2.81 24.69 11.12
CA CYS A 77 4.27 24.69 10.97
C CYS A 77 4.78 25.41 9.71
N ARG A 78 3.92 26.01 8.89
CA ARG A 78 4.26 26.66 7.62
C ARG A 78 4.06 28.17 7.69
#